data_AF-A0A135I406-F1
#
_entry.id   AF-A0A135I406-F1
#
_cell.length_a   1.000
_cell.length_b   1.000
_cell.length_c   1.000
_cell.angle_alpha   90.00
_cell.angle_beta   90.00
_cell.angle_gamma   90.00
#
_symmetry.space_group_name_H-M   'P 1'
#
loop_
_entity.id
_entity.type
_entity.pdbx_description
1 polymer ?
#
loop_
_entity_poly.entity_id
_entity_poly.type
_entity_poly.pdbx_seq_one_letter_code
_entity_poly.pdbx_strand_id
1 'polypeptide(L)'
;MSCSIEVEFSIDGQKALKEISKKKDMAELLAPILGVSVFIDIFARNGPGSVVYKVGTTDFQLLTSAMKATNPILIRQIEDIAGRMMILPGLSRGEEDFWRCMYRAM
;
A
#
# COMPACT_ATOMS: atom_id res chain seq x y z
N MET A 1 -15.00 4.67 -7.29
CA MET A 1 -13.78 5.32 -7.81
C MET A 1 -12.92 4.25 -8.44
N SER A 2 -12.55 4.41 -9.72
CA SER A 2 -11.70 3.45 -10.42
C SER A 2 -10.24 3.89 -10.36
N CYS A 3 -9.45 3.30 -9.48
CA CYS A 3 -8.00 3.49 -9.46
C CYS A 3 -7.40 2.43 -10.40
N SER A 4 -7.21 2.76 -11.68
CA SER A 4 -6.41 1.97 -12.61
C SER A 4 -5.10 2.72 -12.83
N ILE A 5 -4.02 2.26 -12.22
CA ILE A 5 -2.77 3.02 -12.14
C ILE A 5 -1.63 2.14 -12.62
N GLU A 6 -0.85 2.64 -13.56
CA GLU A 6 0.45 2.09 -13.90
C GLU A 6 1.49 2.90 -13.11
N VAL A 7 2.06 2.31 -12.06
CA VAL A 7 2.96 3.02 -11.14
C VAL A 7 4.38 2.46 -11.19
N GLU A 8 5.32 3.39 -11.33
CA GLU A 8 6.74 3.21 -11.05
C GLU A 8 7.07 3.88 -9.72
N PHE A 9 7.47 3.06 -8.74
CA PHE A 9 7.78 3.54 -7.40
C PHE A 9 9.18 4.11 -7.34
N SER A 10 9.26 5.38 -6.93
CA SER A 10 10.48 6.02 -6.47
C SER A 10 11.18 5.20 -5.38
N ILE A 11 12.46 5.51 -5.13
CA ILE A 11 13.22 4.88 -4.05
C ILE A 11 12.48 5.02 -2.70
N ASP A 12 11.84 6.17 -2.46
CA ASP A 12 11.11 6.42 -1.22
C ASP A 12 9.78 5.66 -1.17
N GLY A 13 9.09 5.52 -2.31
CA GLY A 13 7.92 4.64 -2.43
C GLY A 13 8.27 3.18 -2.13
N GLN A 14 9.39 2.68 -2.66
CA GLN A 14 9.87 1.33 -2.37
C GLN A 14 10.21 1.14 -0.88
N LYS A 15 10.82 2.16 -0.24
CA LYS A 15 11.06 2.13 1.22
C LYS A 15 9.76 2.11 2.00
N ALA A 16 8.75 2.88 1.60
CA ALA A 16 7.43 2.90 2.23
C ALA A 16 6.74 1.54 2.13
N LEU A 17 6.76 0.90 0.95
CA LEU A 17 6.26 -0.46 0.77
C LEU A 17 6.98 -1.47 1.68
N LYS A 18 8.30 -1.34 1.82
CA LYS A 18 9.11 -2.17 2.73
C LYS A 18 8.80 -1.90 4.20
N GLU A 19 8.50 -0.66 4.58
CA GLU A 19 8.06 -0.30 5.94
C GLU A 19 6.71 -0.96 6.26
N ILE A 20 5.74 -0.91 5.34
CA ILE A 20 4.45 -1.58 5.49
C ILE A 20 4.66 -3.10 5.64
N SER A 21 5.54 -3.70 4.83
CA SER A 21 5.87 -5.13 4.93
C SER A 21 6.44 -5.49 6.31
N LYS A 22 7.38 -4.71 6.85
CA LYS A 22 7.94 -4.96 8.19
C LYS A 22 6.89 -4.85 9.29
N LYS A 23 5.97 -3.89 9.18
CA LYS A 23 4.87 -3.72 10.13
C LYS A 23 3.92 -4.91 10.10
N LYS A 24 3.69 -5.51 8.93
CA LYS A 24 2.97 -6.79 8.80
C LYS A 24 3.66 -7.90 9.58
N ASP A 25 4.95 -8.13 9.33
CA ASP A 25 5.69 -9.24 9.93
C ASP A 25 5.69 -9.14 11.46
N MET A 26 5.87 -7.93 11.99
CA MET A 26 5.78 -7.67 13.43
C MET A 26 4.36 -7.88 13.96
N ALA A 27 3.33 -7.49 13.21
CA ALA A 27 1.96 -7.62 13.64
C ALA A 27 1.46 -9.07 13.57
N GLU A 28 1.81 -9.83 12.52
CA GLU A 28 1.49 -11.27 12.38
C GLU A 28 2.12 -12.12 13.50
N LEU A 29 3.31 -11.74 13.98
CA LEU A 29 3.91 -12.35 15.17
C LEU A 29 3.02 -12.20 16.41
N LEU A 30 2.30 -11.08 16.52
CA LEU A 30 1.44 -10.75 17.66
C LEU A 30 -0.01 -11.23 17.46
N ALA A 31 -0.53 -11.17 16.22
CA ALA A 31 -1.85 -11.63 15.81
C ALA A 31 -1.95 -11.69 14.27
N PRO A 32 -2.59 -12.71 13.68
CA PRO A 32 -2.73 -12.81 12.22
C PRO A 32 -3.56 -11.65 11.64
N ILE A 33 -3.06 -10.99 10.58
CA ILE A 33 -3.73 -9.84 9.95
C ILE A 33 -3.94 -10.07 8.46
N LEU A 34 -5.22 -10.24 8.07
CA LEU A 34 -5.63 -10.52 6.70
C LEU A 34 -5.57 -9.32 5.75
N GLY A 35 -5.74 -8.07 6.24
CA GLY A 35 -5.73 -6.89 5.37
C GLY A 35 -4.37 -6.58 4.77
N VAL A 36 -3.32 -6.74 5.57
CA VAL A 36 -1.96 -6.39 5.15
C VAL A 36 -1.30 -7.51 4.34
N SER A 37 -1.72 -8.76 4.52
CA SER A 37 -1.33 -9.84 3.61
C SER A 37 -1.87 -9.61 2.19
N VAL A 38 -3.13 -9.23 2.05
CA VAL A 38 -3.74 -8.83 0.77
C VAL A 38 -3.00 -7.64 0.16
N PHE A 39 -2.62 -6.64 0.97
CA PHE A 39 -1.77 -5.54 0.49
C PHE A 39 -0.45 -6.03 -0.12
N ILE A 40 0.29 -6.90 0.58
CA ILE A 40 1.57 -7.42 0.07
C ILE A 40 1.37 -8.23 -1.20
N ASP A 41 0.35 -9.10 -1.23
CA ASP A 41 0.06 -9.93 -2.40
C ASP A 41 -0.25 -9.10 -3.64
N ILE A 42 -0.95 -7.97 -3.47
CA ILE A 42 -1.31 -7.07 -4.56
C ILE A 42 -0.15 -6.15 -4.96
N PHE A 43 0.56 -5.56 -3.98
CA PHE A 43 1.44 -4.41 -4.22
C PHE A 43 2.92 -4.64 -3.99
N ALA A 44 3.31 -5.71 -3.29
CA ALA A 44 4.71 -5.98 -2.92
C ALA A 44 5.27 -7.29 -3.50
N ARG A 45 4.43 -8.18 -4.04
CA ARG A 45 4.82 -9.53 -4.48
C ARG A 45 5.72 -9.57 -5.72
N ASN A 46 5.85 -8.48 -6.48
CA ASN A 46 6.65 -8.44 -7.71
C ASN A 46 8.14 -8.12 -7.51
N GLY A 47 8.61 -7.98 -6.27
CA GLY A 47 10.03 -7.80 -5.96
C GLY A 47 10.63 -6.47 -6.47
N PRO A 48 11.86 -6.14 -6.06
CA PRO A 48 12.52 -4.87 -6.38
C PRO A 48 12.90 -4.69 -7.87
N GLY A 49 12.55 -5.64 -8.74
CA GLY A 49 12.96 -5.67 -10.15
C GLY A 49 11.86 -5.37 -11.18
N SER A 50 10.57 -5.36 -10.78
CA SER A 50 9.47 -5.01 -11.68
C SER A 50 8.98 -3.61 -11.34
N VAL A 51 9.32 -2.67 -12.22
CA VAL A 51 9.21 -1.23 -11.97
C VAL A 51 7.84 -0.69 -12.38
N VAL A 52 6.91 -1.55 -12.81
CA VAL A 52 5.61 -1.13 -13.33
C VAL A 52 4.49 -1.99 -12.74
N TYR A 53 3.73 -1.42 -11.81
CA TYR A 53 2.56 -2.08 -11.23
C TYR A 53 1.32 -1.60 -11.95
N LYS A 54 0.59 -2.51 -12.61
CA LYS A 54 -0.77 -2.24 -13.07
C LYS A 54 -1.74 -2.54 -11.94
N VAL A 55 -2.03 -1.52 -11.16
CA VAL A 55 -2.99 -1.58 -10.08
C VAL A 55 -4.38 -1.37 -10.65
N GLY A 56 -5.28 -2.33 -10.47
CA GLY A 56 -6.67 -2.24 -10.87
C GLY A 56 -7.58 -1.68 -9.78
N THR A 57 -8.80 -1.31 -10.16
CA THR A 57 -9.82 -0.83 -9.21
C THR A 57 -10.24 -1.92 -8.23
N THR A 58 -10.29 -3.17 -8.72
CA THR A 58 -10.64 -4.35 -7.94
C THR A 58 -9.64 -4.61 -6.81
N ASP A 59 -8.37 -4.28 -7.03
CA ASP A 59 -7.29 -4.44 -6.06
C ASP A 59 -7.49 -3.55 -4.83
N PHE A 60 -7.86 -2.28 -5.06
CA PHE A 60 -8.19 -1.37 -3.97
C PHE A 60 -9.50 -1.73 -3.26
N GLN A 61 -10.48 -2.34 -3.96
CA GLN A 61 -11.72 -2.81 -3.32
C GLN A 61 -11.46 -4.00 -2.40
N LEU A 62 -10.63 -4.95 -2.83
CA LEU A 62 -10.18 -6.07 -2.02
C LEU A 62 -9.37 -5.57 -0.82
N LEU A 63 -8.43 -4.65 -1.04
CA LEU A 63 -7.68 -4.01 0.04
C LEU A 63 -8.60 -3.34 1.05
N THR A 64 -9.52 -2.49 0.61
CA THR A 64 -10.47 -1.77 1.50
C THR A 64 -11.28 -2.76 2.34
N SER A 65 -11.76 -3.84 1.73
CA SER A 65 -12.54 -4.87 2.42
C SER A 65 -11.70 -5.62 3.46
N ALA A 66 -10.45 -5.92 3.13
CA ALA A 66 -9.53 -6.64 4.01
C ALA A 66 -8.98 -5.75 5.14
N MET A 67 -8.76 -4.46 4.89
CA MET A 67 -8.35 -3.48 5.90
C MET A 67 -9.46 -3.25 6.94
N LYS A 68 -10.74 -3.30 6.57
CA LYS A 68 -11.85 -3.26 7.55
C LYS A 68 -11.83 -4.40 8.57
N ALA A 69 -11.27 -5.54 8.20
CA ALA A 69 -11.13 -6.71 9.08
C ALA A 69 -9.79 -6.73 9.87
N THR A 70 -8.99 -5.67 9.76
CA THR A 70 -7.63 -5.58 10.32
C THR A 70 -7.58 -4.76 11.61
N ASN A 71 -6.50 -4.93 12.39
CA ASN A 71 -6.23 -4.14 13.59
C ASN A 71 -6.20 -2.62 13.27
N PRO A 72 -7.02 -1.79 13.93
CA PRO A 72 -7.09 -0.33 13.70
C PRO A 72 -5.76 0.40 13.86
N ILE A 73 -4.86 -0.09 14.73
CA ILE A 73 -3.53 0.50 14.92
C ILE A 73 -2.70 0.34 13.65
N LEU A 74 -2.77 -0.82 12.99
CA LEU A 74 -2.02 -1.07 11.78
C LEU A 74 -2.60 -0.32 10.58
N ILE A 75 -3.93 -0.18 10.52
CA ILE A 75 -4.60 0.67 9.52
C ILE A 75 -4.06 2.10 9.61
N ARG A 76 -4.06 2.70 10.82
CA ARG A 76 -3.52 4.05 11.03
C ARG A 76 -2.07 4.18 10.63
N GLN A 77 -1.24 3.18 10.93
CA GLN A 77 0.17 3.23 10.52
C GLN A 77 0.34 3.19 9.00
N ILE A 78 -0.51 2.46 8.28
CA ILE A 78 -0.49 2.42 6.81
C ILE A 78 -1.04 3.73 6.23
N GLU A 79 -2.10 4.27 6.83
CA GLU A 79 -2.64 5.60 6.51
C GLU A 79 -1.58 6.69 6.68
N ASP A 80 -0.83 6.69 7.78
CA ASP A 80 0.26 7.64 8.05
C ASP A 80 1.41 7.51 7.04
N ILE A 81 1.74 6.30 6.61
CA ILE A 81 2.73 6.07 5.55
C ILE A 81 2.23 6.64 4.23
N ALA A 82 1.00 6.30 3.84
CA ALA A 82 0.40 6.80 2.60
C ALA A 82 0.30 8.33 2.59
N GLY A 83 -0.12 8.94 3.70
CA GLY A 83 -0.20 10.39 3.88
C GLY A 83 1.16 11.08 3.72
N ARG A 84 2.22 10.52 4.31
CA ARG A 84 3.60 11.03 4.14
C ARG A 84 4.08 10.92 2.70
N MET A 85 3.73 9.86 1.99
CA MET A 85 4.11 9.70 0.60
C MET A 85 3.38 10.68 -0.32
N MET A 86 2.10 10.98 -0.07
CA MET A 86 1.35 11.95 -0.90
C MET A 86 1.95 13.37 -0.92
N ILE A 87 2.65 13.78 0.14
CA ILE A 87 3.26 15.11 0.25
C ILE A 87 4.72 15.14 -0.20
N LEU A 88 5.28 13.99 -0.62
CA LEU A 88 6.67 13.90 -1.04
C LEU A 88 6.84 14.60 -2.40
N PRO A 89 7.78 15.55 -2.54
CA PRO A 89 8.04 16.18 -3.84
C PRO A 89 8.76 15.21 -4.78
N GLY A 90 8.52 15.35 -6.09
CA GLY A 90 9.23 14.59 -7.12
C GLY A 90 8.67 13.21 -7.44
N LEU A 91 7.48 12.87 -6.91
CA LEU A 91 6.77 11.65 -7.30
C LEU A 91 6.24 11.73 -8.73
N SER A 92 6.21 10.58 -9.40
CA SER A 92 5.46 10.45 -10.65
C SER A 92 3.97 10.61 -10.37
N ARG A 93 3.19 11.07 -11.38
CA ARG A 93 1.74 11.20 -11.23
C ARG A 93 1.06 9.88 -10.86
N GLY A 94 1.54 8.76 -11.42
CA GLY A 94 1.04 7.43 -11.08
C GLY A 94 1.32 7.05 -9.62
N GLU A 95 2.49 7.44 -9.10
CA GLU A 95 2.84 7.19 -7.70
C GLU A 95 2.04 8.06 -6.74
N GLU A 96 1.81 9.33 -7.07
CA GLU A 96 0.94 10.21 -6.29
C GLU A 96 -0.50 9.67 -6.24
N ASP A 97 -1.05 9.26 -7.39
CA ASP A 97 -2.38 8.68 -7.48
C ASP A 97 -2.48 7.36 -6.70
N PHE A 98 -1.41 6.54 -6.70
CA PHE A 98 -1.34 5.31 -5.93
C PHE A 98 -1.46 5.61 -4.42
N TRP A 99 -0.62 6.50 -3.90
CA TRP A 99 -0.62 6.85 -2.47
C TRP A 99 -1.92 7.53 -2.04
N ARG A 100 -2.54 8.28 -2.95
CA ARG A 100 -3.87 8.88 -2.74
C ARG A 100 -4.98 7.83 -2.67
N CYS A 101 -4.97 6.84 -3.56
CA CYS A 101 -5.93 5.73 -3.52
C CYS A 101 -5.72 4.88 -2.26
N MET A 102 -4.48 4.66 -1.85
CA MET A 102 -4.13 3.99 -0.59
C MET A 102 -4.70 4.74 0.63
N TYR A 103 -4.43 6.05 0.75
CA TYR A 103 -4.92 6.86 1.85
C TYR A 103 -6.45 6.84 1.97
N ARG A 104 -7.16 6.85 0.84
CA ARG A 104 -8.64 6.80 0.80
C ARG A 104 -9.24 5.42 1.09
N ALA A 105 -8.45 4.37 0.99
CA ALA A 105 -8.91 2.99 1.21
C ALA A 105 -8.83 2.56 2.68
N MET A 106 -8.16 3.37 3.52
CA MET A 106 -8.10 3.24 4.97
C MET A 106 -9.32 3.89 5.62
#